data_AF-A0A955RIB3-F1
#
_entry.id   AF-A0A955RIB3-F1
#
_cell.length_a   1.000
_cell.length_b   1.000
_cell.length_c   1.000
_cell.angle_alpha   90.00
_cell.angle_beta   90.00
_cell.angle_gamma   90.00
#
_symmetry.space_group_name_H-M   'P 1'
#
loop_
_entity.id
_entity.type
_entity.pdbx_description
1 polymer ?
#
loop_
_entity_poly.entity_id
_entity_poly.type
_entity_poly.pdbx_seq_one_letter_code
_entity_poly.pdbx_strand_id
1 'polypeptide(L)' 'MNEQNTGKLGEQIACKFLMGLNYNLVQQNFRIPGAEIDLIFVDPQTDEHVFVEVKTSLVGQEYFP' A
#
# COMPACT_ATOMS: atom_id res chain seq x y z
N MET A 1 20.48 -5.18 6.80
CA MET A 1 19.01 -5.16 6.70
C MET A 1 18.62 -5.89 5.44
N ASN A 2 17.68 -6.84 5.51
CA ASN A 2 17.25 -7.59 4.34
C ASN A 2 16.21 -6.75 3.58
N GLU A 3 16.31 -6.63 2.25
CA GLU A 3 15.42 -5.78 1.43
C GLU A 3 13.94 -6.13 1.63
N GLN A 4 13.64 -7.41 1.81
CA GLN A 4 12.29 -7.91 2.12
C GLN A 4 11.70 -7.35 3.41
N ASN A 5 12.54 -7.09 4.43
CA ASN A 5 12.05 -6.54 5.70
C ASN A 5 11.75 -5.05 5.56
N THR A 6 12.50 -4.35 4.71
CA THR A 6 12.27 -2.93 4.41
C THR A 6 10.99 -2.72 3.62
N GLY A 7 10.73 -3.54 2.59
CA GLY A 7 9.47 -3.50 1.83
C GLY A 7 8.24 -3.74 2.70
N LYS A 8 8.26 -4.83 3.49
CA LYS A 8 7.17 -5.15 4.44
C LYS A 8 6.93 -4.05 5.47
N LEU A 9 7.99 -3.39 5.95
CA LEU A 9 7.84 -2.26 6.87
C LEU A 9 7.16 -1.07 6.16
N GLY A 10 7.51 -0.81 4.90
CA GLY A 10 6.84 0.18 4.07
C GLY A 10 5.35 -0.10 3.91
N GLU A 11 4.98 -1.33 3.55
CA GLU A 11 3.58 -1.76 3.44
C GLU A 11 2.81 -1.56 4.75
N GLN A 12 3.42 -1.92 5.88
CA GLN A 12 2.82 -1.74 7.20
C GLN A 12 2.59 -0.26 7.55
N ILE A 13 3.54 0.61 7.23
CA ILE A 13 3.42 2.06 7.46
C ILE A 13 2.32 2.64 6.56
N ALA A 14 2.33 2.31 5.28
CA ALA A 14 1.32 2.77 4.32
C ALA A 14 -0.09 2.32 4.72
N CYS A 15 -0.25 1.05 5.13
CA CYS A 15 -1.53 0.53 5.58
C CYS A 15 -2.06 1.30 6.80
N LYS A 16 -1.22 1.51 7.82
CA LYS A 16 -1.60 2.25 9.03
C LYS A 16 -1.97 3.70 8.73
N PHE A 17 -1.23 4.33 7.83
CA PHE A 17 -1.51 5.70 7.39
C PHE A 17 -2.90 5.80 6.75
N LEU A 18 -3.21 4.94 5.78
CA LEU A 18 -4.51 4.93 5.09
C LEU A 18 -5.68 4.59 6.03
N MET A 19 -5.50 3.62 6.92
CA MET A 19 -6.49 3.34 7.98
C MET A 19 -6.74 4.56 8.87
N GLY A 20 -5.69 5.33 9.19
CA GLY A 20 -5.80 6.58 9.93
C GLY A 20 -6.53 7.70 9.18
N LEU A 21 -6.58 7.61 7.85
CA LEU A 21 -7.36 8.50 6.97
C LEU A 21 -8.79 7.98 6.71
N ASN A 22 -9.25 6.98 7.47
CA ASN A 22 -10.58 6.39 7.37
C ASN A 22 -10.83 5.57 6.09
N TYR A 23 -9.76 5.08 5.44
CA TYR A 23 -9.89 4.05 4.41
C TYR A 23 -10.04 2.67 5.05
N ASN A 24 -10.95 1.86 4.53
CA ASN A 24 -11.21 0.52 5.03
C ASN A 24 -10.34 -0.49 4.29
N LEU A 25 -9.48 -1.20 5.03
CA LEU A 25 -8.64 -2.24 4.45
C LEU A 25 -9.49 -3.40 3.96
N VAL A 26 -9.34 -3.76 2.69
CA VAL A 26 -9.99 -4.93 2.07
C VAL A 26 -9.05 -6.13 2.09
N GLN A 27 -7.82 -5.95 1.60
CA GLN A 27 -6.86 -7.03 1.42
C GLN A 27 -5.44 -6.47 1.40
N GLN A 28 -4.49 -7.24 1.92
CA GLN A 28 -3.06 -7.00 1.71
C GLN A 28 -2.47 -8.18 0.93
N ASN A 29 -1.37 -7.92 0.21
CA ASN A 29 -0.61 -8.93 -0.50
C ASN A 29 -1.49 -9.79 -1.43
N PHE A 30 -2.36 -9.14 -2.20
CA PHE A 30 -3.26 -9.83 -3.15
C PHE A 30 -2.44 -10.35 -4.34
N ARG A 31 -2.64 -11.62 -4.69
CA ARG A 31 -1.86 -12.31 -5.72
C ARG A 31 -2.76 -13.16 -6.60
N ILE A 32 -2.58 -13.01 -7.92
CA ILE A 32 -3.13 -13.88 -8.95
C ILE A 32 -2.01 -14.27 -9.92
N PRO A 33 -2.20 -15.28 -10.80
CA PRO A 33 -1.21 -15.56 -11.82
C PRO A 33 -0.93 -14.32 -12.68
N GLY A 34 0.30 -13.81 -12.63
CA GLY A 34 0.77 -12.68 -13.44
C GLY A 34 0.53 -11.29 -12.85
N ALA A 35 -0.06 -11.14 -11.66
CA ALA A 35 -0.23 -9.83 -11.03
C ALA A 35 -0.22 -9.91 -9.48
N GLU A 36 0.27 -8.85 -8.87
CA GLU A 36 0.19 -8.62 -7.43
C GLU A 36 -0.30 -7.19 -7.14
N ILE A 37 -0.92 -7.01 -5.98
CA ILE A 37 -1.30 -5.71 -5.44
C ILE A 37 -0.94 -5.71 -3.96
N ASP A 38 -0.15 -4.73 -3.52
CA ASP A 38 0.31 -4.66 -2.13
C ASP A 38 -0.85 -4.42 -1.17
N LEU A 39 -1.66 -3.39 -1.41
CA LEU A 39 -2.81 -3.06 -0.55
C LEU A 39 -4.05 -2.70 -1.38
N ILE A 40 -5.21 -3.16 -0.90
CA ILE A 40 -6.52 -2.85 -1.46
C ILE A 40 -7.36 -2.24 -0.34
N PHE A 41 -7.93 -1.06 -0.60
CA PHE A 41 -8.81 -0.34 0.31
C PHE A 41 -10.15 -0.03 -0.35
N VAL A 42 -11.13 0.34 0.49
CA VAL A 42 -12.33 1.06 0.08
C VAL A 42 -12.32 2.43 0.75
N ASP A 43 -12.56 3.47 -0.03
CA ASP A 43 -12.91 4.79 0.51
C ASP A 43 -14.42 4.80 0.84
N PRO A 44 -14.81 4.83 2.12
CA PRO A 44 -16.22 4.83 2.50
C PRO A 44 -16.95 6.14 2.16
N GLN A 45 -16.24 7.21 1.81
CA GLN A 45 -16.86 8.48 1.41
C GLN A 45 -17.28 8.48 -0.06
N THR A 46 -16.48 7.86 -0.92
CA THR A 46 -16.72 7.83 -2.38
C THR A 46 -17.24 6.48 -2.88
N ASP A 47 -17.20 5.44 -2.04
CA ASP A 47 -17.52 4.04 -2.40
C ASP A 47 -16.60 3.47 -3.49
N GLU A 48 -15.32 3.89 -3.48
CA GLU A 48 -14.33 3.51 -4.47
C GLU A 48 -13.34 2.47 -3.94
N HIS A 49 -12.93 1.56 -4.83
CA HIS A 49 -11.78 0.68 -4.58
C HIS A 49 -10.46 1.41 -4.88
N VAL A 50 -9.56 1.40 -3.91
CA VAL A 50 -8.25 2.03 -4.01
C VAL A 50 -7.16 0.97 -3.97
N PHE A 51 -6.43 0.84 -5.08
CA PHE A 51 -5.28 -0.05 -5.21
C PHE A 51 -4.00 0.73 -4.96
N VAL A 52 -3.15 0.24 -4.06
CA VAL A 52 -1.94 0.96 -3.63
C VAL A 52 -0.73 0.07 -3.83
N GLU A 53 0.21 0.58 -4.62
CA GLU A 53 1.55 0.03 -4.82
C GLU A 53 2.53 0.76 -3.89
N VAL A 54 3.28 0.03 -3.06
CA VAL A 54 4.14 0.61 -2.03
C VAL A 54 5.61 0.51 -2.44
N LYS A 55 6.27 1.65 -2.61
CA LYS A 55 7.71 1.72 -2.88
C LYS A 55 8.47 2.32 -1.70
N THR A 56 9.36 1.53 -1.13
CA THR A 56 10.29 2.00 -0.09
C THR A 56 11.63 2.35 -0.72
N SER A 57 12.14 3.55 -0.43
CA SER A 57 13.45 4.01 -0.88
C SER A 57 14.19 4.68 0.28
N LEU A 58 15.51 4.52 0.31
CA LEU A 58 16.38 5.22 1.27
C LEU A 58 16.58 6.70 0.90
N VAL A 59 16.36 7.04 -0.37
CA VAL A 59 16.39 8.41 -0.88
C VAL A 59 14.95 8.78 -1.18
N GLY A 60 14.44 9.85 -0.55
CA GLY A 60 13.15 10.42 -0.90
C GLY A 60 13.18 10.84 -2.37
N GLN A 61 12.55 10.06 -3.24
CA GLN A 61 12.27 10.46 -4.60
C GLN A 61 10.95 11.23 -4.55
N GLU A 62 10.95 12.50 -4.92
CA GLU A 62 9.69 13.19 -5.17
C GLU A 62 9.03 12.51 -6.37
N TYR A 63 7.92 11.84 -6.11
CA TYR A 63 7.08 11.28 -7.16
C TYR A 63 6.31 12.46 -7.78
N PHE A 64 6.81 12.97 -8.91
CA PHE A 64 6.04 13.86 -9.76
C PHE A 64 5.06 13.01 -10.60
N PRO A 65 3.76 13.34 -10.62
CA PRO A 65 2.74 12.61 -11.37
C PRO A 65 2.93 12.70 -12.89
#